data_AF-A0A936KVU6-F1
#
_entry.id   AF-A0A936KVU6-F1
#
_cell.length_a   1.000
_cell.length_b   1.000
_cell.length_c   1.000
_cell.angle_alpha   90.00
_cell.angle_beta   90.00
_cell.angle_gamma   90.00
#
_symmetry.space_group_name_H-M   'P 1'
#
loop_
_entity.id
_entity.type
_entity.pdbx_description
1 polymer ?
#
loop_
_entity_poly.entity_id
_entity_poly.type
_entity_poly.pdbx_seq_one_letter_code
_entity_poly.pdbx_strand_id
1 'polypeptide(L)' 'MCTINKGEEVRFDYATTETVLTQDLAQTPCLCGSSNCRLFVKSYSDLSTLEKEQLKNAGLLANHIF' A
#
# COMPACT_ATOMS: atom_id res chain seq x y z
N MET A 1 -7.30 -11.05 -10.69
CA MET A 1 -6.15 -11.83 -10.20
C MET A 1 -5.02 -11.61 -11.19
N CYS A 2 -3.91 -11.01 -10.78
CA CYS A 2 -2.74 -10.87 -11.66
C CYS A 2 -1.90 -12.16 -11.60
N THR A 3 -1.31 -12.53 -12.73
CA THR A 3 -0.32 -13.61 -12.78
C THR A 3 1.04 -13.04 -12.38
N ILE A 4 1.74 -13.71 -11.47
CA ILE A 4 3.12 -13.38 -11.09
C ILE A 4 4.03 -14.40 -11.77
N ASN A 5 4.98 -13.94 -12.58
CA ASN A 5 5.87 -14.83 -13.31
C ASN A 5 7.03 -15.32 -12.44
N LYS A 6 7.65 -16.44 -12.83
CA LYS A 6 8.85 -16.94 -12.14
C LYS A 6 9.98 -15.91 -12.25
N GLY A 7 10.51 -15.51 -11.09
CA GLY A 7 11.57 -14.49 -11.00
C GLY A 7 11.04 -13.05 -10.92
N GLU A 8 9.73 -12.84 -11.03
CA GLU A 8 9.11 -11.54 -10.79
C GLU A 8 9.04 -11.24 -9.28
N GLU A 9 9.30 -9.98 -8.92
CA GLU A 9 9.21 -9.53 -7.55
C GLU A 9 7.76 -9.52 -7.07
N VAL A 10 7.50 -10.16 -5.93
CA VAL A 10 6.21 -10.08 -5.26
C VAL A 10 6.12 -8.75 -4.52
N ARG A 11 5.12 -7.95 -4.86
CA ARG A 11 4.89 -6.64 -4.27
C ARG A 11 3.48 -6.57 -3.70
N PHE A 12 3.31 -5.81 -2.63
CA PHE A 12 2.01 -5.49 -2.06
C PHE A 12 2.00 -4.05 -1.55
N ASP A 13 0.79 -3.54 -1.28
CA ASP A 13 0.58 -2.20 -0.77
C ASP A 13 0.63 -2.21 0.77
N TYR A 14 1.66 -1.60 1.37
CA TYR A 14 1.77 -1.44 2.83
C TYR A 14 0.53 -0.84 3.47
N ALA A 15 -0.17 0.08 2.81
CA ALA A 15 -1.36 0.71 3.36
C ALA A 15 -2.58 -0.24 3.43
N THR A 16 -2.46 -1.46 2.90
CA THR A 16 -3.48 -2.51 3.03
C THR A 16 -3.23 -3.44 4.22
N THR A 17 -2.03 -3.43 4.80
CA THR A 17 -1.64 -4.31 5.91
C THR A 17 -1.11 -3.56 7.13
N GLU A 18 -0.65 -2.32 7.00
CA GLU A 18 -0.07 -1.57 8.12
C GLU A 18 -0.95 -0.37 8.50
N THR A 19 -1.36 -0.31 9.77
CA THR A 19 -2.09 0.86 10.29
C THR A 19 -1.16 2.05 10.54
N VAL A 20 0.07 1.79 10.99
CA VAL A 20 1.14 2.78 11.24
C VAL A 20 2.48 2.18 10.83
N LEU A 21 3.36 2.95 10.16
CA LEU A 21 4.70 2.50 9.80
C LEU A 21 5.71 2.76 10.91
N THR A 22 6.81 2.01 10.92
CA THR A 22 8.00 2.37 11.70
C THR A 22 8.58 3.69 11.21
N GLN A 23 9.30 4.40 12.08
CA GLN A 23 9.91 5.69 11.74
C GLN A 23 10.88 5.59 10.56
N ASP A 24 11.60 4.47 10.43
CA ASP A 24 12.55 4.24 9.33
C ASP A 24 11.86 4.06 7.98
N LEU A 25 10.62 3.56 7.97
CA LEU A 25 9.86 3.31 6.75
C LEU A 25 8.93 4.47 6.39
N ALA A 26 8.43 5.19 7.40
CA ALA A 26 7.59 6.36 7.22
C ALA A 26 8.31 7.43 6.38
N GLN A 27 7.62 8.00 5.40
CA GLN A 27 8.16 9.03 4.49
C GLN A 27 9.35 8.59 3.62
N THR A 28 9.63 7.29 3.53
CA THR A 28 10.60 6.78 2.55
C THR A 28 10.04 6.90 1.13
N PRO A 29 10.81 7.36 0.13
CA PRO A 29 10.37 7.38 -1.26
C PRO A 29 9.97 5.98 -1.75
N CYS A 30 8.80 5.88 -2.40
CA CYS A 30 8.33 4.62 -2.95
C CYS A 30 8.97 4.37 -4.33
N LEU A 31 9.56 3.19 -4.50
CA LEU A 31 10.26 2.79 -5.73
C LEU A 31 9.48 1.75 -6.56
N CYS A 32 8.16 1.65 -6.39
CA CYS A 32 7.37 0.62 -7.05
C CYS A 32 7.25 0.81 -8.58
N GLY A 33 7.54 1.99 -9.11
CA GLY A 33 7.51 2.30 -10.55
C GLY A 33 6.11 2.36 -11.18
N SER A 34 5.04 2.24 -10.39
CA SER A 34 3.66 2.35 -10.89
C SER A 34 3.31 3.78 -11.30
N SER A 35 2.54 3.94 -12.37
CA SER A 35 2.01 5.25 -12.80
C SER A 35 1.08 5.89 -11.77
N ASN A 36 0.47 5.08 -10.90
CA ASN A 36 -0.44 5.53 -9.84
C ASN A 36 0.25 5.50 -8.45
N CYS A 37 1.57 5.65 -8.40
CA CYS A 37 2.33 5.65 -7.16
C CYS A 37 1.96 6.85 -6.26
N ARG A 38 1.87 6.62 -4.94
CA ARG A 38 1.66 7.66 -3.92
C ARG A 38 2.94 8.42 -3.54
N LEU A 39 4.02 8.26 -4.31
CA LEU A 39 5.34 8.88 -4.18
C LEU A 39 6.16 8.46 -2.95
N PHE A 40 5.52 8.26 -1.81
CA PHE A 40 6.14 7.82 -0.56
C PHE A 40 5.44 6.57 -0.02
N VAL A 41 6.16 5.76 0.76
CA VAL A 41 5.58 4.66 1.52
C VAL A 41 4.64 5.25 2.58
N LYS A 42 3.42 4.75 2.63
CA LYS A 42 2.35 5.22 3.52
C LYS A 42 1.74 4.04 4.26
N SER A 43 1.41 4.23 5.54
CA SER A 43 0.46 3.36 6.24
C SER A 43 -0.97 3.70 5.84
N TYR A 44 -1.92 2.88 6.28
CA TYR A 44 -3.35 3.19 6.16
C TYR A 44 -3.70 4.52 6.83
N SER A 45 -3.11 4.85 7.99
CA SER A 45 -3.42 6.11 8.70
C SER A 45 -3.05 7.34 7.88
N ASP A 46 -1.95 7.27 7.12
CA ASP A 46 -1.40 8.38 6.31
C ASP A 46 -2.17 8.63 5.00
N LEU A 47 -3.13 7.77 4.67
CA LEU A 47 -3.96 7.92 3.48
C LEU A 47 -5.01 9.03 3.68
N SER A 48 -5.25 9.77 2.60
CA SER A 48 -6.43 10.65 2.46
C SER A 48 -7.73 9.85 2.51
N THR A 49 -8.84 10.53 2.76
CA THR A 49 -10.17 9.91 2.77
C THR A 49 -10.48 9.20 1.45
N LEU A 50 -10.13 9.82 0.31
CA LEU A 50 -10.34 9.23 -1.01
C LEU A 50 -9.51 7.95 -1.21
N GLU A 51 -8.23 7.96 -0.84
CA GLU A 51 -7.36 6.78 -0.92
C GLU A 51 -7.90 5.63 -0.03
N LYS A 52 -8.39 5.95 1.18
CA LYS A 52 -9.01 4.97 2.09
C LYS A 52 -10.27 4.35 1.47
N GLU A 53 -11.14 5.17 0.89
CA GLU A 53 -12.35 4.70 0.22
C GLU A 53 -12.02 3.81 -0.99
N GLN A 54 -11.02 4.18 -1.79
CA GLN A 54 -10.55 3.36 -2.91
C GLN A 54 -10.09 1.98 -2.46
N LEU A 55 -9.27 1.88 -1.40
CA LEU A 55 -8.80 0.59 -0.89
C LEU A 55 -9.94 -0.25 -0.27
N LYS A 56 -10.88 0.38 0.45
CA LYS A 56 -12.07 -0.29 0.97
C LYS A 56 -12.91 -0.88 -0.16
N ASN A 57 -13.20 -0.08 -1.19
CA ASN A 57 -14.00 -0.51 -2.34
C ASN A 57 -13.30 -1.60 -3.17
N ALA A 58 -11.97 -1.60 -3.20
CA ALA A 58 -11.19 -2.65 -3.84
C ALA A 58 -11.18 -3.98 -3.05
N GLY A 59 -11.63 -3.98 -1.78
CA GLY A 59 -11.67 -5.18 -0.94
C GLY A 59 -10.28 -5.72 -0.61
N LEU A 60 -9.26 -4.86 -0.56
CA LEU A 60 -7.85 -5.26 -0.39
C LEU A 60 -7.33 -5.14 1.04
N LEU A 61 -8.11 -4.58 1.97
CA LEU A 61 -7.68 -4.33 3.34
C LEU A 61 -7.62 -5.62 4.16
N ALA A 62 -6.53 -5.82 4.89
CA ALA A 62 -6.41 -6.88 5.88
C ALA A 62 -7.38 -6.65 7.05
N ASN A 63 -7.79 -7.72 7.71
CA ASN A 63 -8.82 -7.68 8.76
C ASN A 63 -8.45 -6.76 9.93
N HIS A 64 -7.16 -6.63 10.27
CA HIS A 64 -6.68 -5.85 11.41
C HIS A 64 -6.47 -4.36 11.11
N ILE A 65 -6.80 -3.91 9.89
CA ILE A 65 -6.88 -2.48 9.57
C ILE A 65 -8.12 -1.82 10.21
N PHE A 66 -9.12 -2.62 10.64
CA PHE A 66 -10.37 -2.16 11.24
C PHE A 66 -10.41 -2.30 12.76
#